data_AF-G5E009-F1
#
_entry.id   AF-G5E009-F1
#
_cell.length_a   1.000
_cell.length_b   1.000
_cell.length_c   1.000
_cell.angle_alpha   90.00
_cell.angle_beta   90.00
_cell.angle_gamma   90.00
#
_symmetry.space_group_name_H-M   'P 1'
#
loop_
_entity.id
_entity.type
_entity.pdbx_description
1 polymer ?
#
loop_
_entity_poly.entity_id
_entity_poly.type
_entity_poly.pdbx_seq_one_letter_code
_entity_poly.pdbx_strand_id
1 'polypeptide(L)'
;IDQWLGPRDPRVKGWLLLDNYVPTLFFTLLYLFIVWKGPKYMQNRQPISCRSILVVYNLGLTLLSLYMFYELVTGVWEGGYFFCQDTHSGGEADMKIIRVLWWYYFSKLIEFMDT
;
A
#
# COMPACT_ATOMS: atom_id res chain seq x y z
N ILE A 1 -13.82 -15.56 -8.32
CA ILE A 1 -12.84 -14.91 -7.43
C ILE A 1 -12.89 -15.56 -6.06
N ASP A 2 -14.03 -15.47 -5.36
CA ASP A 2 -14.18 -16.05 -4.01
C ASP A 2 -14.02 -17.58 -3.96
N GLN A 3 -14.39 -18.29 -5.04
CA GLN A 3 -14.18 -19.75 -5.15
C GLN A 3 -12.69 -20.16 -5.21
N TRP A 4 -11.82 -19.28 -5.70
CA TRP A 4 -10.38 -19.56 -5.87
C TRP A 4 -9.52 -18.92 -4.77
N LEU A 5 -9.92 -17.74 -4.29
CA LEU A 5 -9.16 -16.95 -3.30
C LEU A 5 -9.66 -17.14 -1.86
N GLY A 6 -10.72 -17.93 -1.67
CA GLY A 6 -11.28 -18.23 -0.36
C GLY A 6 -12.17 -17.11 0.20
N PRO A 7 -12.65 -17.28 1.44
CA PRO A 7 -13.49 -16.30 2.10
C PRO A 7 -12.72 -15.00 2.35
N ARG A 8 -13.35 -13.88 1.99
CA ARG A 8 -12.81 -12.54 2.26
C ARG A 8 -13.14 -12.10 3.67
N ASP A 9 -12.24 -11.30 4.25
CA ASP A 9 -12.51 -10.64 5.51
C ASP A 9 -13.66 -9.63 5.35
N PRO A 10 -14.80 -9.80 6.04
CA PRO A 10 -15.94 -8.90 5.93
C PRO A 10 -15.63 -7.49 6.46
N ARG A 11 -14.61 -7.32 7.31
CA ARG A 11 -14.24 -6.03 7.95
C ARG A 11 -13.74 -4.99 6.94
N VAL A 12 -13.24 -5.43 5.79
CA VAL A 12 -12.68 -4.57 4.73
C VAL A 12 -13.54 -4.51 3.47
N LYS A 13 -14.76 -5.05 3.51
CA LYS A 13 -15.67 -5.03 2.36
C LYS A 13 -16.05 -3.59 2.00
N GLY A 14 -15.98 -3.23 0.73
CA GLY A 14 -16.23 -1.87 0.25
C GLY A 14 -15.05 -0.91 0.39
N TRP A 15 -13.92 -1.35 0.94
CA TRP A 15 -12.73 -0.50 1.02
C TRP A 15 -12.09 -0.34 -0.35
N LEU A 16 -11.56 0.85 -0.58
CA LEU A 16 -10.93 1.24 -1.84
C LEU A 16 -9.86 0.21 -2.23
N LEU A 17 -9.98 -0.34 -3.45
CA LEU A 17 -9.04 -1.30 -4.05
C LEU A 17 -8.91 -2.65 -3.34
N LEU A 18 -9.81 -2.99 -2.39
CA LEU A 18 -9.82 -4.29 -1.71
C LEU A 18 -10.99 -5.20 -2.12
N ASP A 19 -11.98 -4.68 -2.86
CA ASP A 19 -13.11 -5.50 -3.29
C ASP A 19 -12.78 -6.52 -4.36
N ASN A 20 -11.73 -6.26 -5.15
CA ASN A 20 -11.29 -7.13 -6.22
C ASN A 20 -9.78 -6.92 -6.44
N TYR A 21 -9.07 -7.94 -6.90
CA TYR A 21 -7.67 -7.84 -7.30
C TYR A 21 -7.50 -7.18 -8.68
N VAL A 22 -8.57 -7.10 -9.48
CA VAL A 22 -8.52 -6.56 -10.86
C VAL A 22 -7.95 -5.13 -10.92
N PRO A 23 -8.35 -4.17 -10.07
CA PRO A 23 -7.76 -2.83 -10.05
C PRO A 23 -6.25 -2.84 -9.77
N THR A 24 -5.80 -3.62 -8.79
CA THR A 24 -4.38 -3.78 -8.45
C THR A 24 -3.60 -4.33 -9.63
N LEU A 25 -4.12 -5.41 -10.23
CA LEU A 25 -3.51 -6.04 -11.40
C LEU A 25 -3.40 -5.06 -12.57
N PHE A 26 -4.45 -4.26 -12.81
CA PHE A 26 -4.43 -3.23 -13.83
C PHE A 26 -3.35 -2.18 -13.57
N PHE A 27 -3.26 -1.63 -12.35
CA PHE A 27 -2.21 -0.66 -12.01
C PHE A 27 -0.80 -1.25 -12.14
N THR A 28 -0.60 -2.50 -11.72
CA THR A 28 0.69 -3.19 -11.87
C THR A 28 1.06 -3.38 -13.35
N LEU A 29 0.12 -3.81 -14.19
CA LEU A 29 0.37 -3.97 -15.62
C LEU A 29 0.65 -2.63 -16.30
N LEU A 30 -0.07 -1.59 -15.92
CA LEU A 30 0.16 -0.22 -16.39
C LEU A 30 1.55 0.28 -16.00
N TYR A 31 1.94 0.09 -14.74
CA TYR A 31 3.28 0.40 -14.24
C TYR A 31 4.37 -0.31 -15.06
N LEU A 32 4.26 -1.64 -15.23
CA LEU A 32 5.23 -2.40 -16.01
C LEU A 32 5.31 -1.94 -17.47
N PHE A 33 4.16 -1.58 -18.06
CA PHE A 33 4.12 -1.02 -19.41
C PHE A 33 4.85 0.33 -19.49
N ILE A 34 4.64 1.22 -18.52
CA ILE A 34 5.31 2.52 -18.44
C ILE A 34 6.81 2.34 -18.26
N VAL A 35 7.25 1.48 -17.33
CA VAL A 35 8.68 1.21 -17.09
C VAL A 35 9.35 0.59 -18.32
N TRP A 36 8.64 -0.27 -19.07
CA TRP A 36 9.17 -0.86 -20.30
C TRP A 36 9.27 0.14 -21.47
N LYS A 37 8.28 1.03 -21.63
CA LYS A 37 8.24 2.02 -22.71
C LYS A 37 9.01 3.30 -22.38
N GLY A 38 9.11 3.67 -21.11
CA GLY A 38 9.65 4.93 -20.61
C GLY A 38 11.07 5.20 -21.11
N PRO A 39 12.03 4.27 -20.92
CA PRO A 39 13.40 4.45 -21.41
C PRO A 39 13.43 4.67 -22.93
N LYS A 40 12.67 3.90 -23.71
CA LYS A 40 12.60 4.05 -25.18
C LYS A 40 12.04 5.41 -25.59
N TYR A 41 11.06 5.92 -24.86
CA TYR A 41 10.49 7.25 -25.09
C TYR A 41 11.47 8.38 -24.71
N MET A 42 12.28 8.17 -23.67
CA MET A 42 13.26 9.15 -23.15
C MET A 42 14.60 9.14 -23.88
N GLN A 43 14.88 8.15 -24.74
CA GLN A 43 16.17 8.00 -25.45
C GLN A 43 16.68 9.28 -26.14
N ASN A 44 15.77 10.05 -26.74
CA ASN A 44 16.11 11.27 -27.49
C ASN A 44 15.66 12.54 -26.77
N ARG A 45 15.45 12.49 -25.45
CA ARG A 45 14.95 13.61 -24.64
C ARG A 45 15.91 13.89 -23.48
N GLN A 46 16.03 15.16 -23.12
CA GLN A 46 16.80 15.55 -21.94
C GLN A 46 16.04 15.17 -20.66
N PRO A 47 16.77 14.82 -19.57
CA PRO A 47 16.16 14.50 -18.29
C PRO A 47 15.40 15.69 -17.72
N ILE A 48 14.24 15.43 -17.13
CA ILE A 48 13.38 16.44 -16.53
C ILE A 48 13.84 16.68 -15.08
N SER A 49 14.03 17.94 -14.70
CA SER A 49 14.34 18.29 -13.31
C SER A 49 13.05 18.31 -12.48
N CYS A 50 12.82 17.24 -11.71
CA CYS A 50 11.66 17.11 -10.82
C CYS A 50 12.03 17.31 -9.35
N ARG A 51 13.15 17.98 -9.05
CA ARG A 51 13.76 18.01 -7.70
C ARG A 51 12.78 18.40 -6.59
N SER A 52 12.04 19.50 -6.76
CA SER A 52 11.07 19.96 -5.75
C SER A 52 9.94 18.97 -5.53
N ILE A 53 9.46 18.35 -6.61
CA ILE A 53 8.39 17.32 -6.56
C ILE A 53 8.91 16.09 -5.82
N LEU A 54 10.12 15.62 -6.13
CA LEU A 54 10.74 14.49 -5.43
C LEU A 54 10.92 14.76 -3.94
N VAL A 55 11.29 15.98 -3.54
CA VAL A 55 11.45 16.31 -2.11
C VAL A 55 10.10 16.21 -1.38
N VAL A 56 9.04 16.81 -1.94
CA VAL A 56 7.69 16.75 -1.34
C VAL A 56 7.18 15.30 -1.30
N TYR A 57 7.39 14.56 -2.38
CA TYR A 57 7.02 13.15 -2.48
C TYR A 57 7.71 12.30 -1.39
N ASN A 58 9.04 12.37 -1.30
CA ASN A 58 9.81 11.58 -0.34
C ASN A 58 9.47 11.96 1.11
N LEU A 59 9.26 13.25 1.38
CA LEU A 59 8.82 13.70 2.71
C LEU A 59 7.43 13.14 3.04
N GLY A 60 6.49 13.21 2.10
CA GLY A 60 5.14 12.67 2.27
C GLY A 60 5.15 11.16 2.54
N LEU A 61 5.93 10.40 1.75
CA LEU A 61 6.08 8.96 1.92
C LEU A 61 6.76 8.61 3.26
N THR A 62 7.74 9.40 3.69
CA THR A 62 8.40 9.25 5.00
C THR A 62 7.42 9.49 6.15
N LEU A 63 6.59 10.55 6.07
CA LEU A 63 5.58 10.85 7.08
C LEU A 63 4.50 9.77 7.12
N LEU A 64 4.05 9.27 5.97
CA LEU A 64 3.12 8.15 5.88
C LEU A 64 3.71 6.89 6.52
N SER A 65 5.00 6.60 6.27
CA SER A 65 5.69 5.45 6.86
C SER A 65 5.81 5.58 8.38
N LEU A 66 6.11 6.78 8.88
CA LEU A 66 6.16 7.06 10.32
C LEU A 66 4.79 6.90 10.97
N TYR A 67 3.72 7.38 10.33
CA TYR A 67 2.35 7.20 10.77
C TYR A 67 1.97 5.72 10.87
N MET A 68 2.21 4.95 9.80
CA MET A 68 1.94 3.51 9.79
C MET A 68 2.72 2.78 10.89
N PHE A 69 4.00 3.14 11.08
CA PHE A 69 4.83 2.56 12.14
C PHE A 69 4.25 2.84 13.53
N TYR A 70 3.86 4.08 13.81
CA TYR A 70 3.26 4.47 15.09
C TYR A 70 1.95 3.72 15.38
N GLU A 71 1.04 3.69 14.40
CA GLU A 71 -0.25 2.99 14.55
C GLU A 71 -0.06 1.48 14.71
N LEU A 72 0.89 0.89 13.99
CA LEU A 72 1.18 -0.54 14.09
C LEU A 72 1.76 -0.89 15.47
N VAL A 73 2.74 -0.13 15.95
CA VAL A 73 3.35 -0.37 17.28
C VAL A 73 2.33 -0.22 18.39
N THR A 74 1.51 0.83 18.33
CA THR A 74 0.46 1.04 19.35
C THR A 74 -0.63 -0.03 19.27
N GLY A 75 -1.06 -0.42 18.07
CA GLY A 75 -2.03 -1.51 17.89
C GLY A 75 -1.51 -2.87 18.37
N VAL A 76 -0.24 -3.20 18.09
CA VAL A 76 0.42 -4.41 18.59
C VAL A 76 0.53 -4.41 20.11
N TRP A 77 0.88 -3.26 20.70
CA TRP A 77 0.99 -3.12 22.15
C TRP A 77 -0.37 -3.25 22.85
N GLU A 78 -1.39 -2.56 22.35
CA GLU A 78 -2.77 -2.60 22.87
C GLU A 78 -3.39 -4.00 22.74
N GLY A 79 -3.09 -4.70 21.65
CA GLY A 79 -3.55 -6.07 21.42
C GLY A 79 -2.76 -7.15 22.16
N GLY A 80 -1.56 -6.84 22.66
CA GLY A 80 -0.66 -7.82 23.28
C GLY A 80 -0.03 -8.79 22.26
N TYR A 81 0.14 -8.36 21.01
CA TYR A 81 0.50 -9.22 19.88
C TYR A 81 2.01 -9.46 19.78
N PHE A 82 2.56 -10.24 20.69
CA PHE A 82 4.01 -10.51 20.72
C PHE A 82 4.38 -11.92 20.21
N PHE A 83 3.47 -12.89 20.28
CA PHE A 83 3.71 -14.26 19.86
C PHE A 83 2.40 -14.96 19.46
N CYS A 84 2.39 -15.69 18.33
CA CYS A 84 1.26 -16.45 17.77
C CYS A 84 -0.13 -15.87 18.10
N GLN A 85 -0.56 -14.90 17.29
CA GLN A 85 -1.78 -14.13 17.56
C GLN A 85 -2.95 -14.51 16.65
N ASP A 86 -4.15 -14.60 17.23
CA ASP A 86 -5.39 -14.66 16.47
C ASP A 86 -5.78 -13.28 15.92
N THR A 87 -6.28 -13.26 14.69
CA THR A 87 -6.56 -12.02 13.93
C THR A 87 -8.02 -11.58 13.99
N HIS A 88 -8.85 -12.26 14.79
CA HIS A 88 -10.28 -12.00 14.93
C HIS A 88 -10.71 -11.69 16.36
N SER A 89 -9.93 -12.07 17.37
CA SER A 89 -10.25 -11.90 18.79
C SER A 89 -9.80 -10.56 19.40
N GLY A 90 -9.12 -9.71 18.64
CA GLY A 90 -8.43 -8.52 19.11
C GLY A 90 -9.24 -7.24 19.20
N GLY A 91 -10.49 -7.24 18.72
CA GLY A 91 -11.41 -6.11 18.83
C GLY A 91 -10.90 -4.84 18.13
N GLU A 92 -10.81 -3.73 18.88
CA GLU A 92 -10.34 -2.43 18.37
C GLU A 92 -8.89 -2.47 17.89
N ALA A 93 -8.01 -3.25 18.55
CA ALA A 93 -6.61 -3.39 18.18
C ALA A 93 -6.45 -4.05 16.79
N ASP A 94 -7.24 -5.10 16.50
CA ASP A 94 -7.30 -5.72 15.17
C ASP A 94 -7.73 -4.71 14.10
N MET A 95 -8.79 -3.94 14.38
CA MET A 95 -9.29 -2.95 13.43
C MET A 95 -8.28 -1.85 13.14
N LYS A 96 -7.49 -1.44 14.13
CA LYS A 96 -6.38 -0.49 13.98
C LYS A 96 -5.31 -1.07 13.05
N ILE A 97 -4.88 -2.30 13.29
CA ILE A 97 -3.90 -2.98 12.42
C ILE A 97 -4.44 -3.14 10.98
N ILE A 98 -5.70 -3.53 10.80
CA ILE A 98 -6.32 -3.66 9.48
C ILE A 98 -6.31 -2.33 8.71
N ARG A 99 -6.59 -1.21 9.38
CA ARG A 99 -6.50 0.13 8.76
C ARG A 99 -5.07 0.45 8.32
N VAL A 100 -4.08 0.12 9.15
CA VAL A 100 -2.66 0.31 8.80
C VAL A 100 -2.26 -0.59 7.63
N LEU A 101 -2.71 -1.84 7.59
CA LEU A 101 -2.44 -2.76 6.49
C LEU A 101 -3.04 -2.25 5.17
N TRP A 102 -4.21 -1.62 5.21
CA TRP A 102 -4.76 -0.95 4.03
C TRP A 102 -3.90 0.24 3.59
N TRP A 103 -3.45 1.09 4.52
CA TRP A 103 -2.53 2.18 4.19
C TRP A 103 -1.21 1.69 3.61
N TYR A 104 -0.67 0.59 4.14
CA TYR A 104 0.53 -0.06 3.63
C TYR A 104 0.31 -0.58 2.20
N TYR A 105 -0.82 -1.27 1.97
CA TYR A 105 -1.19 -1.73 0.64
C TYR A 105 -1.33 -0.56 -0.35
N PHE A 106 -1.97 0.53 0.06
CA PHE A 106 -2.12 1.72 -0.76
C PHE A 106 -0.78 2.43 -1.02
N SER A 107 0.12 2.48 -0.03
CA SER A 107 1.45 3.09 -0.19
C SER A 107 2.27 2.41 -1.28
N LYS A 108 2.10 1.09 -1.47
CA LYS A 108 2.79 0.36 -2.55
C LYS A 108 2.40 0.84 -3.94
N LEU A 109 1.17 1.30 -4.14
CA LEU A 109 0.76 1.90 -5.41
C LEU A 109 1.36 3.29 -5.59
N ILE A 110 1.58 4.04 -4.51
CA ILE A 110 2.26 5.34 -4.55
C ILE A 110 3.74 5.15 -4.89
N GLU A 111 4.39 4.15 -4.30
CA GLU A 111 5.81 3.79 -4.54
C GLU A 111 6.10 3.40 -6.00
N PHE A 112 5.09 3.06 -6.81
CA PHE A 112 5.28 2.89 -8.26
C PHE A 112 5.78 4.16 -8.96
N MET A 113 5.60 5.34 -8.34
CA MET A 113 6.11 6.61 -8.86
C MET A 113 7.63 6.78 -8.70
N ASP A 114 8.31 5.92 -7.92
CA ASP A 114 9.76 5.98 -7.73
C ASP A 114 10.56 5.51 -8.96
N THR A 115 9.91 4.81 -9.90
CA THR A 115 10.55 4.23 -11.10
C THR A 115 10.32 5.09 -12.34
#